data_AF-A0A136JRL4-F1
#
_entry.id   AF-A0A136JRL4-F1
#
_cell.length_a   1.000
_cell.length_b   1.000
_cell.length_c   1.000
_cell.angle_alpha   90.00
_cell.angle_beta   90.00
_cell.angle_gamma   90.00
#
_symmetry.space_group_name_H-M   'P 1'
#
loop_
_entity.id
_entity.type
_entity.pdbx_description
1 polymer ?
#
loop_
_entity_poly.entity_id
_entity_poly.type
_entity_poly.pdbx_seq_one_letter_code
_entity_poly.pdbx_strand_id
1 'polypeptide(L)'
;MRSLAVRQELSDRLLLALFEANSIAAELECEKERAEDLASQLEEVRNDIQQGRTIMAILADSISGVFAGTFLLLGSEVLSGIIDLSGSVAALGFGVAALGGDQAYEFKHGRNLMADIWHNDRTSEQFPQPVWRYLNSSIRPNGKRTRRDHIIGNWRPRLGKPGSKQEQRLTELYFGRGGIYRINELRHRSEMLGLLKTQVNLMTQDLNLLFLETLHQHPSPPEDPV
;
A
#
# COMPACT_ATOMS: atom_id res chain seq x y z
N MET A 1 -16.50 6.71 -39.88
CA MET A 1 -16.08 5.38 -39.33
C MET A 1 -14.75 5.44 -38.58
N ARG A 2 -13.64 5.93 -39.17
CA ARG A 2 -12.32 6.01 -38.47
C ARG A 2 -12.35 6.81 -37.15
N SER A 3 -13.06 7.93 -37.08
CA SER A 3 -13.18 8.74 -35.85
C SER A 3 -13.91 8.04 -34.71
N LEU A 4 -14.88 7.17 -35.03
CA LEU A 4 -15.63 6.40 -34.03
C LEU A 4 -14.76 5.29 -33.43
N ALA A 5 -14.00 4.58 -34.28
CA ALA A 5 -13.08 3.53 -33.83
C ALA A 5 -11.96 4.08 -32.93
N VAL A 6 -11.37 5.23 -33.31
CA VAL A 6 -10.34 5.90 -32.47
C VAL A 6 -10.92 6.34 -31.13
N ARG A 7 -12.16 6.84 -31.11
CA ARG A 7 -12.83 7.23 -29.86
C ARG A 7 -13.10 6.03 -28.96
N GLN A 8 -13.59 4.93 -29.53
CA GLN A 8 -13.84 3.71 -28.78
C GLN A 8 -12.54 3.15 -28.17
N GLU A 9 -11.47 3.09 -28.96
CA GLU A 9 -10.16 2.65 -28.47
C GLU A 9 -9.62 3.56 -27.35
N LEU A 10 -9.83 4.87 -27.44
CA LEU A 10 -9.45 5.81 -26.39
C LEU A 10 -10.25 5.57 -25.10
N SER A 11 -11.57 5.43 -25.20
CA SER A 11 -12.45 5.15 -24.06
C SER A 11 -12.08 3.83 -23.38
N ASP A 12 -11.84 2.77 -24.15
CA ASP A 12 -11.47 1.45 -23.62
C ASP A 12 -10.15 1.52 -22.85
N ARG A 13 -9.16 2.26 -23.39
CA ARG A 13 -7.86 2.47 -22.71
C ARG A 13 -8.00 3.29 -21.43
N LEU A 14 -8.86 4.31 -21.42
CA LEU A 14 -9.12 5.12 -20.22
C LEU A 14 -9.81 4.30 -19.13
N LEU A 15 -10.82 3.50 -19.50
CA LEU A 15 -11.52 2.61 -18.58
C LEU A 15 -10.58 1.55 -18.01
N LEU A 16 -9.72 0.95 -18.84
CA LEU A 16 -8.72 0.00 -18.36
C LEU A 16 -7.78 0.65 -17.34
N ALA A 17 -7.24 1.83 -17.65
CA ALA A 17 -6.36 2.56 -16.72
C ALA A 17 -7.08 2.94 -15.41
N LEU A 18 -8.37 3.27 -15.48
CA LEU A 18 -9.21 3.55 -14.31
C LEU A 18 -9.41 2.31 -13.43
N PHE A 19 -9.68 1.15 -14.03
CA PHE A 19 -9.80 -0.12 -13.31
C PHE A 19 -8.47 -0.54 -12.66
N GLU A 20 -7.37 -0.40 -13.38
CA GLU A 20 -6.03 -0.66 -12.86
C GLU A 20 -5.70 0.25 -11.66
N ALA A 21 -5.98 1.55 -11.77
CA ALA A 21 -5.78 2.50 -10.67
C ALA A 21 -6.65 2.17 -9.46
N ASN A 22 -7.93 1.85 -9.66
CA ASN A 22 -8.85 1.47 -8.59
C ASN A 22 -8.45 0.15 -7.91
N SER A 23 -7.98 -0.83 -8.68
CA SER A 23 -7.47 -2.10 -8.15
C SER A 23 -6.25 -1.86 -7.25
N ILE A 24 -5.30 -1.04 -7.69
CA ILE A 24 -4.14 -0.66 -6.88
C ILE A 24 -4.56 0.14 -5.64
N ALA A 25 -5.50 1.07 -5.76
CA ALA A 25 -5.99 1.83 -4.62
C ALA A 25 -6.69 0.94 -3.56
N ALA A 26 -7.44 -0.07 -4.00
CA ALA A 26 -8.08 -1.05 -3.12
C ALA A 26 -7.03 -1.92 -2.40
N GLU A 27 -6.02 -2.40 -3.11
CA GLU A 27 -4.93 -3.17 -2.50
C GLU A 27 -4.13 -2.36 -1.47
N LEU A 28 -3.83 -1.09 -1.80
CA LEU A 28 -3.18 -0.17 -0.86
C LEU A 28 -4.03 0.08 0.39
N GLU A 29 -5.36 0.13 0.24
CA GLU A 29 -6.26 0.25 1.39
C GLU A 29 -6.25 -1.01 2.26
N CYS A 30 -6.33 -2.19 1.63
CA CYS A 30 -6.29 -3.46 2.36
C CYS A 30 -5.00 -3.61 3.15
N GLU A 31 -3.84 -3.29 2.55
CA GLU A 31 -2.55 -3.34 3.25
C GLU A 31 -2.42 -2.25 4.33
N LYS A 32 -3.05 -1.08 4.13
CA LYS A 32 -3.11 -0.01 5.13
C LYS A 32 -3.91 -0.46 6.36
N GLU A 33 -5.13 -0.95 6.15
CA GLU A 33 -6.03 -1.44 7.20
C GLU A 33 -5.40 -2.61 7.95
N ARG A 34 -4.81 -3.58 7.23
CA ARG A 34 -4.09 -4.69 7.85
C ARG A 34 -2.97 -4.25 8.80
N ALA A 35 -2.22 -3.20 8.46
CA ALA A 35 -1.18 -2.67 9.33
C ALA A 35 -1.77 -1.92 10.54
N GLU A 36 -2.84 -1.14 10.33
CA GLU A 36 -3.52 -0.36 11.36
C GLU A 36 -4.25 -1.24 12.39
N ASP A 37 -4.94 -2.27 11.92
CA ASP A 37 -5.67 -3.21 12.76
C ASP A 37 -4.70 -4.00 13.64
N LEU A 38 -3.59 -4.47 13.07
CA LEU A 38 -2.55 -5.15 13.84
C LEU A 38 -1.91 -4.21 14.88
N ALA A 39 -1.67 -2.94 14.53
CA ALA A 39 -1.16 -1.96 15.49
C ALA A 39 -2.14 -1.76 16.66
N SER A 40 -3.43 -1.66 16.36
CA SER A 40 -4.49 -1.47 17.34
C SER A 40 -4.64 -2.67 18.28
N GLN A 41 -4.57 -3.89 17.74
CA GLN A 41 -4.61 -5.11 18.55
C GLN A 41 -3.37 -5.27 19.43
N LEU A 42 -2.17 -4.98 18.92
CA LEU A 42 -0.95 -4.98 19.73
C LEU A 42 -1.01 -3.94 20.86
N GLU A 43 -1.64 -2.80 20.61
CA GLU A 43 -1.86 -1.76 21.60
C GLU A 43 -2.87 -2.17 22.67
N GLU A 44 -3.96 -2.84 22.30
CA GLU A 44 -4.91 -3.43 23.24
C GLU A 44 -4.23 -4.47 24.14
N VAL A 45 -3.47 -5.40 23.56
CA VAL A 45 -2.66 -6.37 24.31
C VAL A 45 -1.69 -5.69 25.26
N ARG A 46 -0.98 -4.65 24.80
CA ARG A 46 -0.06 -3.88 25.64
C ARG A 46 -0.79 -3.26 26.84
N ASN A 47 -1.99 -2.72 26.62
CA ASN A 47 -2.80 -2.08 27.66
C ASN A 47 -3.33 -3.10 28.67
N ASP A 48 -3.79 -4.26 28.21
CA ASP A 48 -4.27 -5.35 29.09
C ASP A 48 -3.16 -5.88 29.98
N ILE A 49 -1.95 -6.06 29.44
CA ILE A 49 -0.76 -6.44 30.22
C ILE A 49 -0.46 -5.41 31.32
N GLN A 50 -0.46 -4.12 30.96
CA GLN A 50 -0.19 -3.04 31.92
C GLN A 50 -1.25 -2.96 33.03
N GLN A 51 -2.50 -3.34 32.72
CA GLN A 51 -3.63 -3.30 33.66
C GLN A 51 -3.84 -4.63 34.40
N GLY A 52 -3.00 -5.65 34.18
CA GLY A 52 -3.11 -6.96 34.83
C GLY A 52 -4.35 -7.75 34.41
N ARG A 53 -4.85 -7.54 33.18
CA ARG A 53 -6.04 -8.19 32.63
C ARG A 53 -5.69 -9.44 31.83
N THR A 54 -6.68 -10.31 31.62
CA THR A 54 -6.55 -11.48 30.73
C THR A 54 -6.31 -11.03 29.30
N ILE A 55 -5.21 -11.47 28.70
CA ILE A 55 -4.82 -11.12 27.34
C ILE A 55 -5.66 -11.92 26.33
N MET A 56 -6.34 -11.23 25.42
CA MET A 56 -6.97 -11.87 24.27
C MET A 56 -5.97 -12.10 23.13
N ALA A 57 -6.22 -13.11 22.30
CA ALA A 57 -5.36 -13.41 21.15
C ALA A 57 -5.48 -12.35 20.05
N ILE A 58 -4.38 -12.05 19.37
CA ILE A 58 -4.35 -11.18 18.19
C ILE A 58 -4.92 -11.95 16.99
N LEU A 59 -5.95 -11.38 16.37
CA LEU A 59 -6.59 -11.84 15.15
C LEU A 59 -6.14 -10.96 13.99
N ALA A 60 -5.10 -11.36 13.26
CA ALA A 60 -4.75 -10.65 12.04
C ALA A 60 -5.76 -10.97 10.94
N ASP A 61 -6.56 -9.99 10.53
CA ASP A 61 -7.43 -10.11 9.34
C ASP A 61 -6.55 -10.18 8.09
N SER A 62 -6.42 -11.39 7.53
CA SER A 62 -5.71 -11.63 6.29
C SER A 62 -6.66 -11.42 5.11
N ILE A 63 -6.54 -10.28 4.41
CA ILE A 63 -7.33 -10.02 3.18
C ILE A 63 -6.89 -10.91 2.00
N SER A 64 -5.83 -11.71 2.13
CA SER A 64 -5.46 -12.74 1.15
C SER A 64 -5.85 -14.15 1.62
N GLY A 65 -7.03 -14.62 1.21
CA GLY A 65 -7.37 -16.04 0.99
C GLY A 65 -7.29 -17.02 2.17
N VAL A 66 -8.48 -17.40 2.69
CA VAL A 66 -8.84 -18.69 3.36
C VAL A 66 -8.12 -19.07 4.68
N PHE A 67 -8.91 -19.03 5.77
CA PHE A 67 -8.86 -19.71 7.08
C PHE A 67 -7.53 -20.30 7.60
N ALA A 68 -7.12 -19.89 8.80
CA ALA A 68 -7.50 -20.52 10.08
C ALA A 68 -6.67 -19.93 11.23
N GLY A 69 -7.34 -19.52 12.30
CA GLY A 69 -6.68 -19.10 13.53
C GLY A 69 -5.73 -20.17 14.03
N THR A 70 -4.55 -19.77 14.47
CA THR A 70 -3.74 -20.58 15.38
C THR A 70 -3.22 -19.67 16.48
N PHE A 71 -3.60 -20.05 17.69
CA PHE A 71 -3.31 -19.44 18.98
C PHE A 71 -1.81 -19.53 19.27
N LEU A 72 -1.17 -18.43 19.70
CA LEU A 72 0.15 -18.49 20.34
C LEU A 72 0.08 -17.72 21.67
N LEU A 73 -0.22 -18.46 22.73
CA LEU A 73 0.30 -18.15 24.06
C LEU A 73 1.78 -18.53 24.05
N LEU A 74 2.68 -17.62 24.38
CA LEU A 74 4.07 -17.99 24.67
C LEU A 74 4.51 -17.41 26.01
N GLY A 75 4.38 -18.26 27.03
CA GLY A 75 5.45 -18.41 28.01
C GLY A 75 6.64 -19.12 27.36
N SER A 76 7.84 -18.78 27.82
CA SER A 76 9.16 -19.23 27.35
C SER A 76 9.22 -20.60 26.68
N GLU A 77 9.45 -20.62 25.36
CA GLU A 77 10.50 -21.36 24.64
C GLU A 77 10.21 -21.34 23.12
N VAL A 78 11.25 -21.08 22.33
CA VAL A 78 11.22 -20.87 20.87
C VAL A 78 11.45 -22.18 20.11
N LEU A 79 10.78 -22.39 18.96
CA LEU A 79 11.22 -22.92 17.63
C LEU A 79 9.96 -23.43 16.89
N SER A 80 9.81 -23.53 15.57
CA SER A 80 10.70 -23.67 14.40
C SER A 80 9.87 -23.42 13.12
N GLY A 81 10.49 -22.91 12.05
CA GLY A 81 9.82 -22.58 10.77
C GLY A 81 9.41 -23.77 9.89
N ILE A 82 8.97 -23.47 8.65
CA ILE A 82 8.73 -24.32 7.43
C ILE A 82 7.55 -23.69 6.63
N ILE A 83 7.36 -23.70 5.30
CA ILE A 83 8.08 -23.97 4.04
C ILE A 83 7.26 -23.25 2.93
N ASP A 84 7.94 -22.79 1.89
CA ASP A 84 7.41 -22.25 0.64
C ASP A 84 6.93 -23.37 -0.30
N LEU A 85 5.68 -23.38 -0.76
CA LEU A 85 5.26 -24.20 -1.92
C LEU A 85 3.97 -23.63 -2.54
N SER A 86 4.07 -23.20 -3.81
CA SER A 86 3.01 -22.71 -4.72
C SER A 86 2.49 -21.28 -4.48
N GLY A 87 3.04 -20.31 -5.23
CA GLY A 87 2.36 -19.15 -5.83
C GLY A 87 1.49 -18.21 -4.97
N SER A 88 1.39 -18.39 -3.67
CA SER A 88 0.56 -17.62 -2.75
C SER A 88 1.29 -17.61 -1.42
N VAL A 89 1.85 -16.46 -1.05
CA VAL A 89 2.61 -16.32 0.20
C VAL A 89 1.64 -16.48 1.37
N ALA A 90 1.62 -17.68 1.95
CA ALA A 90 0.95 -17.93 3.22
C ALA A 90 1.64 -17.08 4.30
N ALA A 91 0.88 -16.19 4.95
CA ALA A 91 1.37 -15.43 6.08
C ALA A 91 1.57 -16.36 7.27
N LEU A 92 2.82 -16.76 7.52
CA LEU A 92 3.21 -17.42 8.77
C LEU A 92 3.07 -16.43 9.92
N GLY A 93 2.13 -16.68 10.84
CA GLY A 93 1.95 -15.91 12.06
C GLY A 93 2.93 -16.39 13.14
N PHE A 94 3.79 -15.49 13.63
CA PHE A 94 4.62 -15.75 14.81
C PHE A 94 4.34 -14.72 15.91
N GLY A 95 4.45 -15.21 17.15
CA GLY A 95 3.90 -14.61 18.36
C GLY A 95 4.47 -13.25 18.76
N VAL A 96 3.69 -12.57 19.58
CA VAL A 96 4.03 -11.28 20.17
C VAL A 96 5.28 -11.42 21.04
N ALA A 97 6.34 -10.68 20.72
CA ALA A 97 7.54 -10.61 21.54
C ALA A 97 7.56 -9.30 22.34
N ALA A 98 7.81 -9.38 23.65
CA ALA A 98 8.05 -8.21 24.49
C ALA A 98 9.51 -7.75 24.32
N LEU A 99 9.75 -6.70 23.53
CA LEU A 99 11.08 -6.13 23.31
C LEU A 99 11.21 -4.82 24.12
N GLY A 100 11.80 -4.90 25.31
CA GLY A 100 12.07 -3.71 26.13
C GLY A 100 10.81 -2.97 26.60
N GLY A 101 9.70 -3.69 26.79
CA GLY A 101 8.40 -3.13 27.21
C GLY A 101 7.45 -2.79 26.07
N ASP A 102 7.90 -2.89 24.80
CA ASP A 102 7.06 -2.65 23.62
C ASP A 102 6.70 -3.97 22.93
N GLN A 103 5.43 -4.10 22.53
CA GLN A 103 4.93 -5.30 21.84
C GLN A 103 5.35 -5.25 20.38
N ALA A 104 5.87 -6.37 19.87
CA ALA A 104 6.30 -6.50 18.48
C ALA A 104 5.77 -7.78 17.82
N TYR A 105 5.51 -7.71 16.52
CA TYR A 105 4.92 -8.79 15.73
C TYR A 105 5.68 -8.99 14.42
N GLU A 106 5.80 -10.24 13.97
CA GLU A 106 6.38 -10.55 12.66
C GLU A 106 5.37 -10.25 11.54
N PHE A 107 5.57 -9.13 10.84
CA PHE A 107 4.72 -8.68 9.75
C PHE A 107 5.42 -8.88 8.41
N LYS A 108 4.92 -9.83 7.61
CA LYS A 108 5.42 -10.11 6.26
C LYS A 108 4.63 -9.37 5.20
N HIS A 109 5.35 -8.90 4.17
CA HIS A 109 4.75 -8.28 3.01
C HIS A 109 4.53 -9.33 1.92
N GLY A 110 3.30 -9.47 1.44
CA GLY A 110 3.01 -10.30 0.26
C GLY A 110 3.52 -9.62 -1.00
N ARG A 111 2.79 -8.61 -1.47
CA ARG A 111 3.21 -7.69 -2.53
C ARG A 111 3.54 -6.34 -1.90
N ASN A 112 4.78 -5.86 -2.03
CA ASN A 112 5.22 -4.63 -1.38
C ASN A 112 5.27 -3.46 -2.37
N LEU A 113 4.11 -2.86 -2.66
CA LEU A 113 3.99 -1.71 -3.58
C LEU A 113 4.86 -0.52 -3.18
N MET A 114 5.19 -0.37 -1.88
CA MET A 114 6.09 0.68 -1.42
C MET A 114 7.54 0.47 -1.87
N ALA A 115 7.96 -0.78 -2.11
CA ALA A 115 9.32 -1.12 -2.51
C ALA A 115 9.65 -0.53 -3.89
N ASP A 116 8.78 -0.72 -4.88
CA ASP A 116 8.97 -0.18 -6.23
C ASP A 116 9.05 1.35 -6.21
N ILE A 117 8.22 1.99 -5.38
CA ILE A 117 8.26 3.44 -5.17
C ILE A 117 9.60 3.89 -4.58
N TRP A 118 10.22 3.09 -3.73
CA TRP A 118 11.51 3.43 -3.13
C TRP A 118 12.69 3.20 -4.09
N HIS A 119 12.77 2.05 -4.76
CA HIS A 119 14.00 1.57 -5.42
C HIS A 119 14.37 2.22 -6.76
N ASN A 120 13.46 2.99 -7.38
CA ASN A 120 13.76 3.81 -8.58
C ASN A 120 14.10 3.04 -9.85
N ASP A 121 13.40 1.93 -10.05
CA ASP A 121 13.50 1.20 -11.30
C ASP A 121 12.81 1.95 -12.45
N ARG A 122 13.32 1.78 -13.67
CA ARG A 122 12.72 2.40 -14.87
C ARG A 122 11.29 1.88 -15.13
N THR A 123 11.03 0.65 -14.73
CA THR A 123 9.77 -0.06 -14.84
C THR A 123 9.45 -0.69 -13.50
N SER A 124 8.16 -0.82 -13.20
CA SER A 124 7.68 -1.53 -12.03
C SER A 124 7.10 -2.88 -12.46
N GLU A 125 7.40 -3.93 -11.71
CA GLU A 125 6.79 -5.24 -11.87
C GLU A 125 5.49 -5.35 -11.06
N GLN A 126 5.33 -4.53 -10.02
CA GLN A 126 4.16 -4.59 -9.13
C GLN A 126 3.02 -3.64 -9.51
N PHE A 127 3.30 -2.57 -10.26
CA PHE A 127 2.33 -1.60 -10.74
C PHE A 127 1.99 -1.81 -12.22
N PRO A 128 0.69 -1.71 -12.58
CA PRO A 128 0.30 -1.53 -13.95
C PRO A 128 0.97 -0.31 -14.57
N GLN A 129 1.29 -0.46 -15.85
CA GLN A 129 2.12 0.47 -16.59
C GLN A 129 1.55 1.91 -16.63
N PRO A 130 0.23 2.14 -16.80
CA PRO A 130 -0.38 3.47 -16.69
C PRO A 130 -0.20 4.11 -15.31
N VAL A 131 -0.38 3.33 -14.24
CA VAL A 131 -0.22 3.79 -12.85
C VAL A 131 1.23 4.18 -12.58
N TRP A 132 2.17 3.32 -13.00
CA TRP A 132 3.60 3.61 -12.84
C TRP A 132 4.03 4.89 -13.58
N ARG A 133 3.55 5.08 -14.82
CA ARG A 133 3.82 6.31 -15.59
C ARG A 133 3.28 7.55 -14.90
N TYR A 134 2.06 7.48 -14.35
CA TYR A 134 1.44 8.58 -13.64
C TYR A 134 2.21 8.95 -12.36
N LEU A 135 2.67 7.96 -11.58
CA LEU A 135 3.46 8.24 -10.36
C LEU A 135 4.81 8.89 -10.67
N ASN A 136 5.42 8.54 -11.81
CA ASN A 136 6.69 9.11 -12.28
C ASN A 136 6.50 10.35 -13.17
N SER A 137 5.27 10.82 -13.42
CA SER A 137 5.03 12.07 -14.12
C SER A 137 5.18 13.27 -13.19
N SER A 138 5.51 14.43 -13.76
CA SER A 138 5.58 15.68 -13.00
C SER A 138 4.21 16.03 -12.38
N ILE A 139 4.23 16.60 -11.17
CA ILE A 139 3.03 17.09 -10.47
C ILE A 139 2.42 18.28 -11.21
N ARG A 140 3.26 19.10 -11.85
CA ARG A 140 2.84 20.30 -12.59
C ARG A 140 3.30 20.22 -14.05
N PRO A 141 2.60 20.86 -14.99
CA PRO A 141 3.11 21.04 -16.35
C PRO A 141 4.53 21.61 -16.32
N ASN A 142 5.47 20.96 -17.02
CA ASN A 142 6.90 21.33 -17.08
C ASN A 142 7.67 21.35 -15.74
N GLY A 143 7.09 20.79 -14.67
CA GLY A 143 7.80 20.61 -13.41
C GLY A 143 8.87 19.51 -13.47
N LYS A 144 9.87 19.62 -12.59
CA LYS A 144 10.91 18.58 -12.44
C LYS A 144 10.59 17.55 -11.35
N ARG A 145 9.66 17.86 -10.45
CA ARG A 145 9.32 17.01 -9.30
C ARG A 145 8.15 16.10 -9.66
N THR A 146 8.37 14.80 -9.54
CA THR A 146 7.36 13.78 -9.79
C THR A 146 6.47 13.57 -8.55
N ARG A 147 5.30 12.95 -8.74
CA ARG A 147 4.43 12.55 -7.60
C ARG A 147 5.18 11.57 -6.69
N ARG A 148 5.98 10.70 -7.29
CA ARG A 148 6.88 9.81 -6.59
C ARG A 148 7.93 10.52 -5.74
N ASP A 149 8.57 11.58 -6.23
CA ASP A 149 9.49 12.41 -5.43
C ASP A 149 8.78 13.08 -4.26
N HIS A 150 7.49 13.41 -4.42
CA HIS A 150 6.68 13.88 -3.32
C HIS A 150 6.44 12.77 -2.28
N ILE A 151 6.08 11.56 -2.70
CA ILE A 151 5.90 10.40 -1.80
C ILE A 151 7.20 10.11 -1.02
N ILE A 152 8.32 9.90 -1.73
CA ILE A 152 9.63 9.62 -1.10
C ILE A 152 10.03 10.76 -0.14
N GLY A 153 9.77 12.01 -0.54
CA GLY A 153 10.06 13.17 0.30
C GLY A 153 9.30 13.17 1.63
N ASN A 154 8.06 12.68 1.66
CA ASN A 154 7.26 12.54 2.88
C ASN A 154 7.64 11.32 3.72
N TRP A 155 8.14 10.25 3.07
CA TRP A 155 8.58 9.03 3.74
C TRP A 155 9.92 9.18 4.45
N ARG A 156 10.88 9.87 3.82
CA ARG A 156 12.26 10.02 4.33
C ARG A 156 12.36 10.44 5.81
N PRO A 157 11.64 11.48 6.29
CA PRO A 157 11.72 11.88 7.70
C PRO A 157 11.34 10.79 8.70
N ARG A 158 10.53 9.81 8.29
CA ARG A 158 10.05 8.70 9.13
C ARG A 158 11.08 7.58 9.29
N LEU A 159 12.10 7.55 8.44
CA LEU A 159 13.17 6.54 8.49
C LEU A 159 14.24 6.90 9.54
N GLY A 160 14.26 8.13 10.04
CA GLY A 160 15.27 8.62 10.97
C GLY A 160 16.36 9.43 10.27
N LYS A 161 17.49 9.64 10.96
CA LYS A 161 18.57 10.48 10.44
C LYS A 161 19.26 9.80 9.25
N PRO A 162 19.60 10.55 8.17
CA PRO A 162 20.36 10.01 7.05
C PRO A 162 21.67 9.33 7.49
N GLY A 163 21.95 8.14 6.99
CA GLY A 163 23.11 7.31 7.31
C GLY A 163 23.03 6.58 8.66
N SER A 164 21.94 6.73 9.42
CA SER A 164 21.82 6.09 10.72
C SER A 164 21.46 4.61 10.61
N LYS A 165 21.79 3.84 11.66
CA LYS A 165 21.33 2.43 11.80
C LYS A 165 19.80 2.32 11.79
N GLN A 166 19.11 3.36 12.27
CA GLN A 166 17.65 3.41 12.26
C GLN A 166 17.12 3.52 10.84
N GLU A 167 17.69 4.39 10.01
CA GLU A 167 17.31 4.53 8.60
C GLU A 167 17.51 3.21 7.85
N GLN A 168 18.66 2.57 8.04
CA GLN A 168 18.95 1.27 7.41
C GLN A 168 17.93 0.21 7.83
N ARG A 169 17.66 0.07 9.14
CA ARG A 169 16.67 -0.88 9.66
C ARG A 169 15.28 -0.60 9.11
N LEU A 170 14.81 0.65 9.17
CA LEU A 170 13.45 0.99 8.75
C LEU A 170 13.29 0.93 7.23
N THR A 171 14.35 1.22 6.46
CA THR A 171 14.36 1.03 5.00
C THR A 171 14.17 -0.45 4.67
N GLU A 172 14.95 -1.34 5.27
CA GLU A 172 14.81 -2.79 5.07
C GLU A 172 13.45 -3.30 5.56
N LEU A 173 12.98 -2.82 6.71
CA LEU A 173 11.71 -3.20 7.29
C LEU A 173 10.52 -2.82 6.39
N TYR A 174 10.47 -1.57 5.89
CA TYR A 174 9.33 -1.05 5.12
C TYR A 174 9.37 -1.42 3.65
N PHE A 175 10.55 -1.46 3.03
CA PHE A 175 10.72 -1.67 1.58
C PHE A 175 11.21 -3.07 1.23
N GLY A 176 11.63 -3.88 2.21
CA GLY A 176 11.97 -5.29 2.03
C GLY A 176 10.75 -6.22 2.13
N ARG A 177 11.00 -7.45 2.59
CA ARG A 177 9.99 -8.54 2.72
C ARG A 177 9.16 -8.47 4.00
N GLY A 178 9.37 -7.44 4.82
CA GLY A 178 8.81 -7.33 6.16
C GLY A 178 9.79 -7.80 7.24
N GLY A 179 9.30 -7.96 8.46
CA GLY A 179 10.14 -8.31 9.62
C GLY A 179 9.42 -8.06 10.94
N ILE A 180 10.18 -7.83 12.00
CA ILE A 180 9.62 -7.55 13.33
C ILE A 180 9.25 -6.07 13.41
N TYR A 181 7.95 -5.80 13.50
CA TYR A 181 7.39 -4.47 13.64
C TYR A 181 6.93 -4.19 15.07
N ARG A 182 7.17 -2.97 15.54
CA ARG A 182 6.50 -2.38 16.72
C ARG A 182 5.20 -1.67 16.31
N ILE A 183 4.34 -1.38 17.29
CA ILE A 183 3.07 -0.64 17.10
C ILE A 183 3.29 0.64 16.28
N ASN A 184 4.22 1.51 16.69
CA ASN A 184 4.48 2.77 15.97
C ASN A 184 5.01 2.53 14.55
N GLU A 185 5.75 1.45 14.32
CA GLU A 185 6.29 1.11 13.01
C GLU A 185 5.18 0.65 12.05
N LEU A 186 4.17 -0.07 12.56
CA LEU A 186 2.96 -0.44 11.82
C LEU A 186 2.10 0.79 11.49
N ARG A 187 1.87 1.67 12.47
CA ARG A 187 1.14 2.93 12.25
C ARG A 187 1.82 3.79 11.18
N HIS A 188 3.15 3.93 11.25
CA HIS A 188 3.90 4.63 10.21
C HIS A 188 3.76 3.97 8.84
N ARG A 189 3.79 2.63 8.75
CA ARG A 189 3.57 1.91 7.49
C ARG A 189 2.18 2.19 6.93
N SER A 190 1.14 2.12 7.76
CA SER A 190 -0.24 2.47 7.41
C SER A 190 -0.31 3.90 6.83
N GLU A 191 0.27 4.89 7.51
CA GLU A 191 0.31 6.27 7.00
C GLU A 191 1.07 6.41 5.67
N MET A 192 2.16 5.67 5.49
CA MET A 192 2.93 5.64 4.24
C MET A 192 2.12 5.06 3.07
N LEU A 193 1.40 3.96 3.31
CA LEU A 193 0.48 3.35 2.35
C LEU A 193 -0.68 4.28 2.02
N GLY A 194 -1.24 4.98 3.02
CA GLY A 194 -2.29 5.97 2.84
C GLY A 194 -1.88 7.13 1.94
N LEU A 195 -0.62 7.61 2.04
CA LEU A 195 -0.09 8.63 1.14
C LEU A 195 -0.01 8.13 -0.31
N LEU A 196 0.50 6.92 -0.51
CA LEU A 196 0.59 6.30 -1.83
C LEU A 196 -0.82 6.10 -2.43
N LYS A 197 -1.77 5.58 -1.64
CA LYS A 197 -3.19 5.46 -2.04
C LYS A 197 -3.76 6.82 -2.46
N THR A 198 -3.48 7.87 -1.71
CA THR A 198 -3.94 9.22 -2.03
C THR A 198 -3.45 9.66 -3.41
N GLN A 199 -2.19 9.39 -3.75
CA GLN A 199 -1.66 9.72 -5.07
C GLN A 199 -2.30 8.89 -6.19
N VAL A 200 -2.58 7.60 -5.96
CA VAL A 200 -3.31 6.77 -6.93
C VAL A 200 -4.76 7.23 -7.09
N ASN A 201 -5.46 7.63 -6.01
CA ASN A 201 -6.80 8.19 -6.10
C ASN A 201 -6.87 9.50 -6.90
N LEU A 202 -5.80 10.32 -6.85
CA LEU A 202 -5.70 11.50 -7.72
C LEU A 202 -5.66 11.08 -9.20
N MET A 203 -5.03 9.96 -9.55
CA MET A 203 -5.07 9.43 -10.92
C MET A 203 -6.48 9.09 -11.35
N THR A 204 -7.24 8.40 -10.49
CA THR A 204 -8.64 8.08 -10.73
C THR A 204 -9.46 9.35 -10.97
N GLN A 205 -9.23 10.41 -10.20
CA GLN A 205 -9.89 11.71 -10.39
C GLN A 205 -9.51 12.34 -11.73
N ASP A 206 -8.21 12.40 -12.07
CA ASP A 206 -7.72 12.95 -13.34
C ASP A 206 -8.28 12.18 -14.55
N LEU A 207 -8.35 10.84 -14.47
CA LEU A 207 -8.91 9.98 -15.51
C LEU A 207 -10.42 10.19 -15.68
N ASN A 208 -11.16 10.34 -14.58
CA ASN A 208 -12.60 10.63 -14.62
C ASN A 208 -12.88 11.99 -15.29
N LEU A 209 -12.08 13.01 -14.97
CA LEU A 209 -12.19 14.33 -15.61
C LEU A 209 -11.92 14.23 -17.12
N LEU A 210 -10.83 13.55 -17.50
CA LEU A 210 -10.49 13.33 -18.91
C LEU A 210 -11.61 12.57 -19.65
N PHE A 211 -12.19 11.54 -19.02
CA PHE A 211 -13.31 10.81 -19.59
C PHE A 211 -14.52 11.73 -19.83
N LEU A 212 -14.88 12.57 -18.85
CA LEU A 212 -15.97 13.56 -19.02
C LEU A 212 -15.69 14.58 -20.13
N GLU A 213 -14.46 15.06 -20.27
CA GLU A 213 -14.07 15.95 -21.37
C GLU A 213 -14.25 15.30 -22.74
N THR A 214 -13.93 14.01 -22.89
CA THR A 214 -14.14 13.29 -24.16
C THR A 214 -15.62 13.13 -24.52
N LEU A 215 -16.51 13.15 -23.52
CA LEU A 215 -17.96 13.14 -23.73
C LEU A 215 -18.50 14.54 -24.11
N HIS A 216 -17.94 15.62 -23.54
CA HIS A 216 -18.42 17.00 -23.76
C HIS A 216 -17.93 17.68 -25.04
N GLN A 217 -16.92 17.16 -25.76
CA GLN A 217 -16.52 17.68 -27.08
C GLN A 217 -17.55 17.43 -28.22
N HIS A 218 -18.83 17.34 -27.89
CA HIS A 218 -19.93 17.42 -28.85
C HIS A 218 -20.05 18.86 -29.38
N PRO A 219 -19.88 19.12 -30.70
CA PRO A 219 -20.53 20.29 -31.27
C PRO A 219 -22.04 20.02 -31.24
N SER A 220 -22.79 20.80 -30.47
CA SER A 220 -24.23 20.93 -30.70
C SER A 220 -24.43 21.24 -32.19
N PRO A 221 -25.33 20.56 -32.91
CA PRO A 221 -25.71 21.04 -34.23
C PRO A 221 -26.20 22.48 -34.06
N PRO A 222 -25.86 23.43 -34.96
CA PRO A 222 -26.53 24.72 -34.92
C PRO A 222 -28.03 24.46 -35.02
N GLU A 223 -28.80 24.99 -34.06
CA GLU A 223 -30.25 25.09 -34.21
C GLU A 223 -30.49 25.93 -35.46
N ASP A 224 -31.01 25.30 -36.51
CA ASP A 224 -31.50 26.03 -37.67
C ASP A 224 -32.62 26.97 -37.19
N PRO A 225 -32.51 28.29 -37.45
CA PRO A 225 -33.59 29.20 -37.11
C PRO A 225 -34.80 28.90 -37.99
N VAL A 226 -35.91 28.54 -37.35
CA VAL A 226 -37.25 28.46 -37.95
C VAL A 226 -37.82 29.86 -38.16
#